data_AF-A0A970HQE5-F1
#
_entry.id   AF-A0A970HQE5-F1
#
_cell.length_a   1.000
_cell.length_b   1.000
_cell.length_c   1.000
_cell.angle_alpha   90.00
_cell.angle_beta   90.00
_cell.angle_gamma   90.00
#
_symmetry.space_group_name_H-M   'P 1'
#
loop_
_entity.id
_entity.type
_entity.pdbx_description
1 polymer ?
#
loop_
_entity_poly.entity_id
_entity_poly.type
_entity_poly.pdbx_seq_one_letter_code
_entity_poly.pdbx_strand_id
1 'polypeptide(L)'
;TISDPRAEILKTYVERLSREKGREEEFKLYKNVDRLATEIVNKNKNVLKPMSVNIDFYSGFVYDMLGIPEEMYTPLFAVSRIAGWSAHRIEELINTGKIIRPAYMSVREDRAYIPMSER
;
A
#
# COMPACT_ATOMS: atom_id res chain seq x y z
N THR A 1 6.78 5.68 13.10
CA THR A 1 6.66 4.22 13.24
C THR A 1 7.88 3.60 12.60
N ILE A 2 8.54 2.66 13.27
CA ILE A 2 9.84 2.09 12.84
C ILE A 2 9.63 0.98 11.79
N SER A 3 8.50 0.26 11.83
CA SER A 3 8.08 -0.74 10.84
C SER A 3 6.55 -0.76 10.71
N ASP A 4 6.01 -1.32 9.62
CA ASP A 4 4.58 -1.64 9.49
C ASP A 4 4.25 -2.87 10.36
N PRO A 5 3.47 -2.72 11.45
CA PRO A 5 3.20 -3.83 12.36
C PRO A 5 2.47 -5.00 11.68
N ARG A 6 1.74 -4.74 10.59
CA ARG A 6 1.03 -5.78 9.85
C ARG A 6 1.99 -6.63 9.02
N ALA A 7 3.06 -6.03 8.51
CA ALA A 7 4.11 -6.72 7.77
C ALA A 7 4.87 -7.69 8.69
N GLU A 8 5.19 -7.25 9.92
CA GLU A 8 5.85 -8.10 10.92
C GLU A 8 5.00 -9.33 11.27
N ILE A 9 3.70 -9.12 11.49
CA ILE A 9 2.76 -10.22 11.76
C ILE A 9 2.70 -11.17 10.56
N LEU A 10 2.48 -10.62 9.35
CA LEU A 10 2.34 -11.41 8.13
C LEU A 10 3.59 -12.25 7.84
N LYS A 11 4.78 -11.71 8.07
CA LYS A 11 6.07 -12.39 7.91
C LYS A 11 6.14 -13.71 8.67
N THR A 12 5.56 -13.78 9.87
CA THR A 12 5.53 -15.03 10.65
C THR A 12 4.66 -16.12 10.00
N TYR A 13 3.56 -15.73 9.36
CA TYR A 13 2.69 -16.66 8.63
C TYR A 13 3.32 -17.07 7.29
N VAL A 14 3.94 -16.12 6.60
CA VAL A 14 4.69 -16.38 5.35
C VAL A 14 5.79 -17.41 5.59
N GLU A 15 6.55 -17.27 6.69
CA GLU A 15 7.58 -18.23 7.05
C GLU A 15 7.01 -19.65 7.19
N ARG A 16 5.92 -19.81 7.95
CA ARG A 16 5.25 -21.11 8.15
C ARG A 16 4.75 -21.69 6.83
N LEU A 17 4.05 -20.90 6.02
CA LEU A 17 3.51 -21.32 4.74
C LEU A 17 4.64 -21.70 3.76
N SER A 18 5.76 -20.96 3.77
CA SER A 18 6.92 -21.27 2.91
C SER A 18 7.53 -22.63 3.23
N ARG A 19 7.57 -23.02 4.51
CA ARG A 19 8.03 -24.36 4.93
C ARG A 19 7.07 -25.45 4.43
N GLU A 20 5.76 -25.24 4.60
CA GLU A 20 4.74 -26.18 4.12
C GLU A 20 4.73 -26.35 2.60
N LYS A 21 5.04 -25.28 1.86
CA LYS A 21 5.10 -25.28 0.39
C LYS A 21 6.48 -25.62 -0.18
N GLY A 22 7.49 -25.83 0.66
CA GLY A 22 8.86 -26.11 0.23
C GLY A 22 9.58 -24.93 -0.46
N ARG A 23 9.19 -23.68 -0.14
CA ARG A 23 9.71 -22.43 -0.74
C ARG A 23 10.54 -21.59 0.22
N GLU A 24 11.25 -22.25 1.14
CA GLU A 24 12.06 -21.59 2.17
C GLU A 24 13.22 -20.75 1.59
N GLU A 25 13.83 -21.20 0.48
CA GLU A 25 14.90 -20.45 -0.19
C GLU A 25 14.40 -19.11 -0.75
N GLU A 26 13.20 -19.10 -1.32
CA GLU A 26 12.57 -17.87 -1.79
C GLU A 26 12.20 -16.96 -0.62
N PHE A 27 11.67 -17.52 0.47
CA PHE A 27 11.43 -16.75 1.69
C PHE A 27 12.72 -16.10 2.24
N LYS A 28 13.85 -16.81 2.21
CA LYS A 28 15.17 -16.25 2.57
C LYS A 28 15.56 -15.09 1.66
N LEU A 29 15.30 -15.19 0.35
CA LEU A 29 15.52 -14.08 -0.59
C LEU A 29 14.68 -12.86 -0.21
N TYR A 30 13.37 -13.02 0.02
CA TYR A 30 12.49 -11.93 0.45
C TYR A 30 12.99 -11.27 1.75
N LYS A 31 13.39 -12.07 2.75
CA LYS A 31 13.94 -11.57 4.02
C LYS A 31 15.26 -10.82 3.83
N ASN A 32 16.11 -11.27 2.92
CA ASN A 32 17.36 -10.60 2.60
C ASN A 32 17.12 -9.26 1.89
N VAL A 33 16.17 -9.22 0.95
CA VAL A 33 15.77 -7.98 0.26
C VAL A 33 15.19 -6.98 1.25
N ASP A 34 14.26 -7.39 2.12
CA ASP A 34 13.69 -6.58 3.20
C ASP A 34 14.80 -5.91 4.04
N ARG A 35 15.75 -6.71 4.56
CA ARG A 35 16.86 -6.22 5.38
C ARG A 35 17.79 -5.28 4.61
N LEU A 36 18.30 -5.73 3.46
CA LEU A 36 19.31 -4.99 2.69
C LEU A 36 18.75 -3.70 2.09
N ALA A 37 17.54 -3.73 1.53
CA ALA A 37 16.91 -2.54 0.97
C ALA A 37 16.68 -1.48 2.05
N THR A 38 16.20 -1.90 3.22
CA THR A 38 16.02 -1.02 4.38
C THR A 38 17.35 -0.40 4.82
N GLU A 39 18.42 -1.19 4.94
CA GLU A 39 19.75 -0.69 5.31
C GLU A 39 20.31 0.32 4.28
N ILE A 40 20.24 -0.01 2.99
CA ILE A 40 20.79 0.81 1.89
C ILE A 40 20.04 2.13 1.76
N VAL A 41 18.70 2.10 1.78
CA VAL A 41 17.88 3.30 1.61
C VAL A 41 18.05 4.25 2.79
N ASN A 42 18.10 3.73 4.02
CA ASN A 42 18.25 4.55 5.21
C ASN A 42 19.67 5.10 5.37
N LYS A 43 20.70 4.47 4.77
CA LYS A 43 22.08 5.00 4.75
C LYS A 43 22.32 6.07 3.69
N ASN A 44 21.73 5.94 2.50
CA ASN A 44 22.10 6.75 1.33
C ASN A 44 21.23 8.00 1.11
N LYS A 45 20.09 8.08 1.79
CA LYS A 45 19.22 9.26 1.69
C LYS A 45 19.22 9.98 3.02
N ASN A 46 19.31 11.31 2.99
CA ASN A 46 18.91 12.18 4.10
C ASN A 46 17.38 12.11 4.28
N VAL A 47 16.81 10.91 4.42
CA VAL A 47 15.37 10.74 4.55
C VAL A 47 14.95 11.21 5.93
N LEU A 48 14.04 12.17 5.98
CA LEU A 48 13.37 12.58 7.23
C LEU A 48 12.58 11.43 7.89
N LYS A 49 12.27 10.37 7.13
CA LYS A 49 11.45 9.24 7.55
C LYS A 49 12.09 7.92 7.10
N PRO A 50 12.39 6.98 8.02
CA PRO A 50 12.93 5.69 7.67
C PRO A 50 11.94 4.91 6.79
N MET A 51 12.46 4.28 5.73
CA MET A 51 11.70 3.35 4.91
C MET A 51 11.69 1.97 5.58
N SER A 52 10.53 1.31 5.55
CA SER A 52 10.33 -0.08 5.97
C SER A 52 9.43 -0.76 4.95
N VAL A 53 9.52 -2.08 4.84
CA VAL A 53 8.61 -2.85 4.01
C VAL A 53 7.18 -2.74 4.54
N ASN A 54 6.23 -2.60 3.63
CA ASN A 54 4.81 -2.62 3.96
C ASN A 54 4.28 -4.05 3.94
N ILE A 55 3.02 -4.23 4.38
CA ILE A 55 2.33 -5.51 4.32
C ILE A 55 2.28 -6.11 2.90
N ASP A 56 2.20 -5.25 1.88
CA ASP A 56 1.99 -5.67 0.50
C ASP A 56 3.18 -6.47 -0.05
N PHE A 57 4.40 -6.12 0.39
CA PHE A 57 5.64 -6.83 0.03
C PHE A 57 5.58 -8.33 0.29
N TYR A 58 5.05 -8.73 1.46
CA TYR A 58 4.89 -10.14 1.82
C TYR A 58 3.58 -10.74 1.30
N SER A 59 2.54 -9.92 1.10
CA SER A 59 1.23 -10.40 0.63
C SER A 59 1.29 -11.03 -0.77
N GLY A 60 2.06 -10.45 -1.69
CA GLY A 60 2.21 -10.99 -3.05
C GLY A 60 2.83 -12.39 -3.03
N PHE A 61 3.84 -12.61 -2.18
CA PHE A 61 4.46 -13.92 -2.03
C PHE A 61 3.50 -14.95 -1.42
N VAL A 62 2.63 -14.53 -0.49
CA VAL A 62 1.56 -15.40 0.04
C VAL A 62 0.60 -15.79 -1.06
N TYR A 63 0.12 -14.83 -1.86
CA TYR A 63 -0.83 -15.12 -2.94
C TYR A 63 -0.25 -16.05 -3.99
N ASP A 64 1.01 -15.85 -4.36
CA ASP A 64 1.75 -16.72 -5.28
C ASP A 64 1.90 -18.14 -4.71
N MET A 65 2.24 -18.30 -3.43
CA MET A 65 2.26 -19.61 -2.75
C MET A 65 0.89 -20.31 -2.69
N LEU A 66 -0.19 -19.55 -2.79
CA LEU A 66 -1.56 -20.05 -2.83
C LEU A 66 -2.06 -20.31 -4.26
N GLY A 67 -1.25 -20.01 -5.29
CA GLY A 67 -1.65 -20.14 -6.69
C GLY A 67 -2.74 -19.16 -7.12
N ILE A 68 -2.82 -18.02 -6.44
CA ILE A 68 -3.76 -16.95 -6.78
C ILE A 68 -3.16 -16.15 -7.94
N PRO A 69 -3.92 -15.89 -9.02
CA PRO A 69 -3.42 -15.10 -10.14
C PRO A 69 -3.19 -13.63 -9.74
N GLU A 70 -2.17 -12.99 -10.31
CA GLU A 70 -1.74 -11.62 -9.95
C GLU A 70 -2.85 -10.59 -10.15
N GLU A 71 -3.70 -10.79 -11.15
CA GLU A 71 -4.86 -9.95 -11.44
C GLU A 71 -5.86 -9.91 -10.27
N MET A 72 -5.82 -10.91 -9.38
CA MET A 72 -6.69 -11.02 -8.21
C MET A 72 -6.11 -10.42 -6.93
N TYR A 73 -4.86 -9.94 -6.93
CA TYR A 73 -4.22 -9.42 -5.71
C TYR A 73 -4.93 -8.16 -5.19
N THR A 74 -5.15 -7.17 -6.05
CA THR A 74 -5.86 -5.94 -5.68
C THR A 74 -7.34 -6.18 -5.36
N PRO A 75 -8.09 -7.00 -6.14
CA PRO A 75 -9.44 -7.40 -5.76
C PRO A 75 -9.54 -8.03 -4.36
N LEU A 76 -8.65 -8.97 -4.00
CA LEU A 76 -8.64 -9.59 -2.67
C LEU A 76 -8.36 -8.57 -1.57
N PHE A 77 -7.41 -7.66 -1.81
CA PHE A 77 -7.17 -6.54 -0.91
C PHE A 77 -8.45 -5.70 -0.73
N ALA A 78 -9.13 -5.34 -1.82
CA ALA A 78 -10.37 -4.57 -1.75
C ALA A 78 -11.46 -5.29 -0.94
N VAL A 79 -11.66 -6.60 -1.12
CA VAL A 79 -12.62 -7.40 -0.33
C VAL A 79 -12.32 -7.28 1.17
N SER A 80 -11.04 -7.43 1.56
CA SER A 80 -10.63 -7.27 2.96
C SER A 80 -10.90 -5.86 3.51
N ARG A 81 -10.92 -4.84 2.64
CA ARG A 81 -11.13 -3.45 3.02
C ARG A 81 -12.59 -3.03 3.15
N ILE A 82 -13.52 -3.76 2.53
CA ILE A 82 -14.96 -3.46 2.57
C ILE A 82 -15.46 -3.27 4.00
N ALA A 83 -15.08 -4.14 4.94
CA ALA A 83 -15.51 -4.02 6.34
C ALA A 83 -15.09 -2.67 6.97
N GLY A 84 -13.86 -2.22 6.70
CA GLY A 84 -13.38 -0.93 7.19
C GLY A 84 -13.99 0.27 6.47
N TRP A 85 -14.19 0.19 5.15
CA TRP A 85 -14.86 1.25 4.40
C TRP A 85 -16.32 1.42 4.83
N SER A 86 -17.04 0.31 5.05
CA SER A 86 -18.39 0.33 5.58
C SER A 86 -18.44 0.95 6.98
N ALA A 87 -17.50 0.59 7.87
CA ALA A 87 -17.42 1.17 9.20
C ALA A 87 -17.21 2.69 9.17
N HIS A 88 -16.24 3.17 8.38
CA HIS A 88 -16.00 4.61 8.22
C HIS A 88 -17.19 5.33 7.60
N ARG A 89 -17.91 4.70 6.66
CA ARG A 89 -19.11 5.30 6.07
C ARG A 89 -20.24 5.45 7.10
N ILE A 90 -20.45 4.43 7.93
CA ILE A 90 -21.44 4.49 9.01
C ILE A 90 -21.05 5.58 10.02
N GLU A 91 -19.77 5.65 10.40
CA GLU A 91 -19.24 6.67 11.31
C GLU A 91 -19.46 8.09 10.78
N GLU A 92 -19.18 8.34 9.50
CA GLU A 92 -19.39 9.65 8.85
C GLU A 92 -20.87 10.07 8.88
N LEU A 93 -21.77 9.13 8.57
CA LEU A 93 -23.22 9.36 8.53
C LEU A 93 -23.79 9.71 9.90
N ILE A 94 -23.26 9.10 10.97
CA ILE A 94 -23.73 9.32 12.35
C ILE A 94 -23.14 10.60 12.95
N ASN A 95 -21.86 10.88 12.71
CA ASN A 95 -21.14 11.92 13.46
C ASN A 95 -21.36 13.33 12.93
N THR A 96 -21.25 13.56 11.61
CA THR A 96 -20.95 14.93 11.13
C THR A 96 -21.96 15.47 10.12
N GLY A 97 -22.71 14.64 9.38
CA GLY A 97 -23.72 15.10 8.41
C GLY A 97 -23.25 16.16 7.38
N LYS A 98 -21.94 16.43 7.33
CA LYS A 98 -21.32 17.54 6.61
C LYS A 98 -20.66 17.01 5.36
N ILE A 99 -20.97 17.65 4.24
CA ILE A 99 -20.37 17.30 2.94
C ILE A 99 -18.86 17.63 2.98
N ILE A 100 -18.04 16.65 2.59
CA ILE A 100 -16.60 16.84 2.40
C ILE A 100 -16.39 17.56 1.07
N ARG A 101 -16.18 18.89 1.11
CA ARG A 101 -15.95 19.73 -0.07
C ARG A 101 -14.72 20.62 0.15
N PRO A 102 -13.51 20.16 -0.20
CA PRO A 102 -12.30 20.96 -0.09
C PRO A 102 -12.31 22.12 -1.11
N ALA A 103 -11.67 23.23 -0.77
CA ALA A 103 -11.39 24.32 -1.69
C ALA A 103 -10.09 24.05 -2.47
N TYR A 104 -9.93 24.71 -3.61
CA TYR A 104 -8.68 24.71 -4.36
C TYR A 104 -8.30 26.14 -4.73
N MET A 105 -7.00 26.36 -4.99
CA MET A 105 -6.47 27.62 -5.49
C MET A 105 -5.95 27.41 -6.90
N SER A 106 -6.45 28.19 -7.87
CA SER A 106 -5.89 28.20 -9.22
C SER A 106 -4.54 28.91 -9.20
N VAL A 107 -3.51 28.26 -9.76
CA VAL A 107 -2.20 28.88 -10.04
C VAL A 107 -2.11 29.42 -11.47
N ARG A 108 -3.19 29.28 -12.25
CA ARG A 108 -3.25 29.77 -13.63
C ARG A 108 -3.61 31.25 -13.62
N GLU A 109 -2.84 32.03 -14.37
CA GLU A 109 -3.19 33.41 -14.68
C GLU A 109 -4.48 33.47 -15.52
N ASP A 110 -5.26 34.52 -15.31
CA ASP A 110 -6.44 34.79 -16.12
C ASP A 110 -6.04 35.00 -17.58
N ARG A 111 -6.75 34.32 -18.49
CA ARG A 111 -6.52 34.44 -19.93
C ARG A 111 -7.81 34.81 -20.62
N ALA A 112 -7.72 35.76 -21.54
CA ALA A 112 -8.80 36.06 -22.46
C ALA A 112 -9.14 34.82 -23.29
N TYR A 113 -10.43 34.62 -23.55
CA TYR A 113 -10.90 33.57 -24.42
C TYR A 113 -10.48 33.87 -25.87
N ILE A 114 -9.86 32.91 -26.54
CA ILE A 114 -9.56 32.98 -27.98
C ILE A 114 -10.63 32.16 -28.72
N PRO A 115 -11.38 32.75 -29.67
CA PRO A 115 -12.34 32.03 -30.51
C PRO A 115 -11.70 30.84 -31.22
N MET A 116 -12.47 29.75 -31.42
CA MET A 116 -11.93 28.50 -31.98
C MET A 116 -11.24 28.70 -33.35
N SER A 117 -11.73 29.64 -34.16
CA SER A 117 -11.17 30.00 -35.47
C SER A 117 -9.82 30.72 -35.41
N GLU A 118 -9.42 31.20 -34.24
CA GLU A 118 -8.25 32.07 -34.02
C GLU A 118 -7.20 31.45 -33.10
N ARG A 119 -7.35 30.16 -32.76
CA ARG A 119 -6.42 29.40 -31.92
C ARG A 119 -5.30 28.76 -32.71
#